data_AF-A0AA39D1B7-F1
#
_entry.id   AF-A0AA39D1B7-F1
#
_cell.length_a   1.000
_cell.length_b   1.000
_cell.length_c   1.000
_cell.angle_alpha   90.00
_cell.angle_beta   90.00
_cell.angle_gamma   90.00
#
_symmetry.space_group_name_H-M   'P 1'
#
loop_
_entity.id
_entity.type
_entity.pdbx_description
1 polymer ?
#
loop_
_entity_poly.entity_id
_entity_poly.type
_entity_poly.pdbx_seq_one_letter_code
_entity_poly.pdbx_strand_id
1 'polypeptide(L)'
;MKMRLDPMLVVRGLQGVLAFIAMAVGATVANVLNSHSPEIHVPGTVIFYIFTAVFTLLITVPYTIIAPRYFPTLAHPYAMLAAEAITSVFWLSGFAAMADFLRRSAVCDVGACASTRGSVVVGVFEFLLFAVTAFFAFSHVFLGDRFAGKKTNNKQLEESRSWSGAEQV
;
A
#
# COMPACT_ATOMS: atom_id res chain seq x y z
N MET A 1 12.18 2.99 28.80
CA MET A 1 11.59 3.69 27.65
C MET A 1 10.79 2.68 26.83
N LYS A 2 9.48 2.56 27.09
CA LYS A 2 8.63 1.57 26.41
C LYS A 2 8.22 2.16 25.06
N MET A 3 8.98 1.84 24.01
CA MET A 3 8.65 2.22 22.65
C MET A 3 7.31 1.56 22.31
N ARG A 4 6.21 2.31 22.38
CA ARG A 4 4.94 1.86 21.84
C ARG A 4 5.09 1.92 20.33
N LEU A 5 5.46 0.79 19.72
CA LEU A 5 5.47 0.64 18.28
C LEU A 5 4.04 0.87 17.80
N ASP A 6 3.78 2.01 17.17
CA ASP A 6 2.48 2.27 16.55
C ASP A 6 2.29 1.22 15.45
N PRO A 7 1.25 0.36 15.50
CA PRO A 7 1.07 -0.73 14.55
C PRO A 7 1.09 -0.24 13.10
N MET A 8 0.56 0.96 12.85
CA MET A 8 0.58 1.62 11.55
C MET A 8 2.00 1.86 11.04
N LEU A 9 2.92 2.31 11.91
CA LEU A 9 4.30 2.58 11.52
C LEU A 9 5.05 1.30 11.11
N VAL A 10 4.74 0.19 11.78
CA VAL A 10 5.28 -1.13 11.46
C VAL A 10 4.81 -1.56 10.07
N VAL A 11 3.52 -1.39 9.76
CA VAL A 11 2.99 -1.71 8.44
C VAL A 11 3.66 -0.87 7.35
N ARG A 12 3.84 0.45 7.57
CA ARG A 12 4.56 1.32 6.62
C ARG A 12 6.02 0.91 6.43
N GLY A 13 6.69 0.54 7.52
CA GLY A 13 8.06 0.02 7.45
C GLY A 13 8.14 -1.28 6.65
N LEU A 14 7.18 -2.19 6.84
CA LEU A 14 7.12 -3.44 6.08
C LEU A 14 6.87 -3.20 4.59
N GLN A 15 5.95 -2.31 4.23
CA GLN A 15 5.74 -1.85 2.85
C GLN A 15 7.04 -1.26 2.27
N GLY A 16 7.73 -0.38 3.01
CA GLY A 16 9.02 0.15 2.55
C GLY A 16 10.08 -0.92 2.27
N VAL A 17 10.20 -1.92 3.16
CA VAL A 17 11.17 -3.01 3.01
C VAL A 17 10.80 -3.92 1.83
N LEU A 18 9.53 -4.28 1.69
CA LEU A 18 9.08 -5.13 0.58
C LEU A 18 9.22 -4.42 -0.77
N ALA A 19 8.89 -3.12 -0.86
CA ALA A 19 9.15 -2.32 -2.05
C ALA A 19 10.64 -2.25 -2.40
N PHE A 20 11.54 -2.13 -1.42
CA PHE A 20 12.98 -2.18 -1.67
C PHE A 20 13.43 -3.54 -2.21
N ILE A 21 12.95 -4.64 -1.61
CA ILE A 21 13.23 -6.00 -2.10
C ILE A 21 12.69 -6.17 -3.53
N ALA A 22 11.46 -5.71 -3.80
CA ALA A 22 10.87 -5.76 -5.13
C ALA A 22 11.73 -5.02 -6.16
N MET A 23 12.21 -3.81 -5.83
CA MET A 23 13.10 -3.05 -6.69
C MET A 23 14.40 -3.82 -6.98
N ALA A 24 15.04 -4.38 -5.95
CA ALA A 24 16.27 -5.14 -6.09
C ALA A 24 16.06 -6.37 -7.00
N VAL A 25 15.04 -7.17 -6.74
CA VAL A 25 14.72 -8.36 -7.52
C VAL A 25 14.35 -7.98 -8.96
N GLY A 26 13.50 -6.97 -9.17
CA GLY A 26 13.16 -6.47 -10.50
C GLY A 26 14.38 -5.98 -11.29
N ALA A 27 15.30 -5.27 -10.64
CA ALA A 27 16.56 -4.83 -11.24
C ALA A 27 17.47 -6.00 -11.62
N THR A 28 17.53 -7.07 -10.82
CA THR A 28 18.29 -8.27 -11.22
C THR A 28 17.72 -8.92 -12.47
N VAL A 29 16.39 -8.98 -12.62
CA VAL A 29 15.75 -9.50 -13.85
C VAL A 29 16.12 -8.63 -15.04
N ALA A 30 16.05 -7.31 -14.90
CA ALA A 30 16.45 -6.38 -15.96
C ALA A 30 17.93 -6.55 -16.35
N ASN A 31 18.82 -6.71 -15.37
CA ASN A 31 20.26 -6.90 -15.61
C ASN A 31 20.57 -8.20 -16.35
N VAL A 32 19.91 -9.30 -15.98
CA VAL A 32 20.09 -10.60 -16.67
C VAL A 32 19.56 -10.55 -18.10
N LEU A 33 18.43 -9.89 -18.33
CA LEU A 33 17.88 -9.72 -19.68
C LEU A 33 18.81 -8.88 -20.56
N ASN A 34 19.37 -7.80 -20.00
CA ASN A 34 20.30 -6.93 -20.72
C ASN A 34 21.64 -7.61 -21.04
N SER A 35 22.11 -8.53 -20.18
CA SER A 35 23.37 -9.25 -20.41
C SER A 35 23.24 -10.37 -21.44
N HIS A 36 22.09 -11.05 -21.52
CA HIS A 36 21.86 -12.14 -22.48
C HIS A 36 21.35 -11.69 -23.84
N SER A 37 20.67 -10.53 -23.92
CA SER A 37 20.07 -10.06 -25.17
C SER A 37 20.18 -8.53 -25.28
N PRO A 38 21.39 -7.99 -25.51
CA PRO A 38 21.62 -6.54 -25.53
C PRO A 38 20.87 -5.81 -26.68
N GLU A 39 20.43 -6.53 -27.72
CA GLU A 39 19.62 -5.94 -28.81
C GLU A 39 18.12 -5.85 -28.48
N ILE A 40 17.63 -6.61 -27.50
CA ILE A 40 16.22 -6.63 -27.13
C ILE A 40 16.02 -5.64 -25.99
N HIS A 41 15.21 -4.61 -26.24
CA HIS A 41 14.79 -3.69 -25.18
C HIS A 41 14.20 -4.44 -23.98
N VAL A 42 14.56 -4.04 -22.76
CA VAL A 42 13.98 -4.59 -21.53
C VAL A 42 12.45 -4.52 -21.63
N PRO A 43 11.72 -5.64 -21.39
CA PRO A 43 10.27 -5.66 -21.53
C PRO A 43 9.60 -4.61 -20.65
N GLY A 44 8.61 -3.91 -21.22
CA GLY A 44 7.85 -2.87 -20.50
C GLY A 44 7.23 -3.36 -19.19
N THR A 45 6.92 -4.66 -19.10
CA THR A 45 6.47 -5.34 -17.88
C THR A 45 7.46 -5.22 -16.72
N VAL A 46 8.75 -5.48 -16.98
CA VAL A 46 9.81 -5.42 -15.95
C VAL A 46 10.04 -3.97 -15.53
N ILE A 47 10.01 -3.06 -16.50
CA ILE A 47 10.16 -1.61 -16.27
C ILE A 47 9.01 -1.10 -15.38
N PHE A 48 7.76 -1.47 -15.68
CA PHE A 48 6.61 -1.06 -14.89
C PHE A 48 6.64 -1.61 -13.45
N TYR A 49 7.12 -2.84 -13.27
CA TYR A 49 7.30 -3.42 -11.93
C TYR A 49 8.36 -2.66 -11.11
N ILE A 50 9.51 -2.34 -11.72
CA ILE A 50 10.55 -1.54 -11.07
C ILE A 50 10.03 -0.13 -10.76
N PHE A 51 9.33 0.50 -11.70
CA PHE A 51 8.68 1.80 -11.48
C PHE A 51 7.74 1.75 -10.28
N THR A 52 6.89 0.73 -10.19
CA THR A 52 5.94 0.55 -9.08
C THR A 52 6.67 0.44 -7.74
N ALA A 53 7.76 -0.33 -7.68
CA ALA A 53 8.58 -0.47 -6.49
C ALA A 53 9.24 0.87 -6.07
N VAL A 54 9.83 1.59 -7.02
CA VAL A 54 10.45 2.91 -6.78
C VAL A 54 9.41 3.95 -6.37
N PHE A 55 8.27 3.99 -7.05
CA PHE A 55 7.15 4.87 -6.71
C PHE A 55 6.64 4.61 -5.29
N THR A 56 6.53 3.35 -4.91
CA THR A 56 6.12 2.96 -3.55
C THR A 56 7.15 3.45 -2.52
N LEU A 57 8.44 3.19 -2.77
CA LEU A 57 9.53 3.52 -1.85
C LEU A 57 9.76 5.03 -1.70
N LEU A 58 9.73 5.79 -2.79
CA LEU A 58 10.10 7.22 -2.79
C LEU A 58 8.91 8.16 -2.65
N ILE A 59 7.71 7.76 -3.09
CA ILE A 59 6.53 8.62 -3.09
C ILE A 59 5.54 8.14 -2.03
N THR A 60 5.06 6.89 -2.13
CA THR A 60 3.94 6.43 -1.31
C THR A 60 4.31 6.29 0.17
N VAL A 61 5.42 5.63 0.49
CA VAL A 61 5.85 5.41 1.89
C VAL A 61 6.20 6.73 2.58
N PRO A 62 7.01 7.64 1.98
CA PRO A 62 7.28 8.94 2.60
C PRO A 62 6.03 9.79 2.75
N TYR A 63 5.13 9.81 1.75
CA TYR A 63 3.87 10.53 1.82
C TYR A 63 3.01 10.05 3.01
N THR A 64 2.83 8.74 3.15
CA THR A 64 2.00 8.16 4.23
C THR A 64 2.59 8.29 5.62
N ILE A 65 3.91 8.48 5.76
CA ILE A 65 4.59 8.71 7.05
C ILE A 65 4.62 10.21 7.42
N ILE A 66 4.92 11.08 6.46
CA ILE A 66 5.16 12.51 6.70
C ILE A 66 3.85 13.30 6.74
N ALA A 67 2.89 13.01 5.84
CA ALA A 67 1.64 13.76 5.73
C ALA A 67 0.88 13.88 7.06
N PRO A 68 0.61 12.79 7.81
CA PRO A 68 -0.12 12.90 9.08
C PRO A 68 0.65 13.60 10.20
N ARG A 69 1.98 13.75 10.09
CA ARG A 69 2.83 14.35 11.14
C ARG A 69 3.08 15.84 10.93
N TYR A 70 3.28 16.27 9.68
CA TYR A 70 3.76 17.61 9.38
C TYR A 70 2.78 18.45 8.56
N PHE A 71 1.85 17.83 7.82
CA PHE A 71 0.95 18.54 6.91
C PHE A 71 -0.51 18.10 7.07
N PRO A 72 -1.19 18.48 8.18
CA PRO A 72 -2.58 18.12 8.41
C PRO A 72 -3.55 18.64 7.34
N THR A 73 -3.17 19.70 6.60
CA THR A 73 -3.93 20.23 5.45
C THR A 73 -3.81 19.39 4.18
N LEU A 74 -2.68 18.69 3.99
CA LEU A 74 -2.46 17.75 2.87
C LEU A 74 -2.86 16.32 3.22
N ALA A 75 -3.02 16.01 4.51
CA ALA A 75 -3.51 14.74 5.03
C ALA A 75 -5.05 14.63 4.93
N HIS A 76 -5.63 15.07 3.82
CA HIS A 76 -7.05 14.91 3.59
C HIS A 76 -7.35 13.40 3.49
N PRO A 77 -8.35 12.86 4.22
CA PRO A 77 -8.64 11.42 4.24
C PRO A 77 -8.81 10.81 2.84
N TYR A 78 -9.39 11.58 1.90
CA TYR A 78 -9.54 11.19 0.50
C TYR A 78 -8.23 11.11 -0.27
N ALA A 79 -7.29 12.04 -0.02
CA ALA A 79 -5.98 12.02 -0.67
C ALA A 79 -5.13 10.83 -0.19
N MET A 80 -5.19 10.54 1.11
CA MET A 80 -4.50 9.38 1.67
C MET A 80 -5.09 8.07 1.15
N LEU A 81 -6.42 7.96 1.08
CA LEU A 81 -7.10 6.82 0.47
C LEU A 81 -6.74 6.66 -1.02
N ALA A 82 -6.70 7.76 -1.78
CA ALA A 82 -6.35 7.74 -3.19
C ALA A 82 -4.91 7.25 -3.40
N ALA A 83 -3.95 7.72 -2.59
CA ALA A 83 -2.57 7.26 -2.65
C ALA A 83 -2.47 5.75 -2.41
N GLU A 84 -3.14 5.23 -1.37
CA GLU A 84 -3.12 3.79 -1.07
C GLU A 84 -3.79 2.96 -2.16
N ALA A 85 -4.94 3.42 -2.67
CA ALA A 85 -5.68 2.73 -3.72
C ALA A 85 -4.89 2.68 -5.03
N ILE A 86 -4.29 3.80 -5.46
CA ILE A 86 -3.47 3.86 -6.68
C ILE A 86 -2.29 2.90 -6.56
N THR A 87 -1.59 2.93 -5.43
CA THR A 87 -0.46 2.03 -5.20
C THR A 87 -0.89 0.57 -5.18
N SER A 88 -2.06 0.24 -4.62
CA SER A 88 -2.62 -1.12 -4.71
C SER A 88 -2.85 -1.55 -6.15
N VAL A 89 -3.36 -0.67 -7.03
CA VAL A 89 -3.61 -0.97 -8.44
C VAL A 89 -2.32 -1.16 -9.22
N PHE A 90 -1.29 -0.37 -8.92
CA PHE A 90 0.04 -0.55 -9.51
C PHE A 90 0.65 -1.89 -9.11
N TRP A 91 0.56 -2.28 -7.85
CA TRP A 91 1.03 -3.61 -7.43
C TRP A 91 0.24 -4.74 -8.08
N LEU A 92 -1.09 -4.62 -8.16
CA LEU A 92 -1.96 -5.59 -8.83
C LEU A 92 -1.55 -5.83 -10.28
N SER A 93 -1.43 -4.74 -11.04
CA SER A 93 -1.01 -4.81 -12.44
C SER A 93 0.43 -5.27 -12.59
N GLY A 94 1.32 -4.86 -11.68
CA GLY A 94 2.75 -5.19 -11.71
C GLY A 94 3.01 -6.69 -11.51
N PHE A 95 2.44 -7.30 -10.46
CA PHE A 95 2.66 -8.73 -10.23
C PHE A 95 1.94 -9.60 -11.27
N ALA A 96 0.76 -9.18 -11.74
CA ALA A 96 0.01 -9.91 -12.76
C ALA A 96 0.77 -9.93 -14.10
N ALA A 97 1.34 -8.79 -14.48
CA ALA A 97 2.17 -8.70 -15.68
C ALA A 97 3.45 -9.53 -15.54
N MET A 98 4.12 -9.50 -14.38
CA MET A 98 5.30 -10.35 -14.10
C MET A 98 4.97 -11.85 -14.14
N ALA A 99 3.77 -12.24 -13.70
CA ALA A 99 3.31 -13.63 -13.76
C ALA A 99 3.05 -14.09 -15.21
N ASP A 100 2.43 -13.25 -16.06
CA ASP A 100 2.26 -13.58 -17.48
C ASP A 100 3.61 -13.58 -18.23
N PHE A 101 4.51 -12.66 -17.88
CA PHE A 101 5.88 -12.65 -18.40
C PHE A 101 6.61 -13.95 -18.06
N LEU A 102 6.54 -14.42 -16.82
CA LEU A 102 7.12 -15.69 -16.42
C LEU A 102 6.54 -16.89 -17.20
N ARG A 103 5.26 -16.85 -17.55
CA ARG A 103 4.60 -17.92 -18.31
C ARG A 103 4.98 -17.93 -19.79
N ARG A 104 5.15 -16.75 -20.40
CA ARG A 104 5.37 -16.62 -21.86
C ARG A 104 6.83 -16.55 -22.26
N SER A 105 7.71 -16.07 -21.39
CA SER A 105 9.12 -15.83 -21.73
C SER A 105 10.03 -16.99 -21.36
N ALA A 106 11.11 -17.17 -22.12
CA ALA A 106 12.22 -18.07 -21.81
C ALA A 106 13.16 -17.50 -20.72
N VAL A 107 12.63 -16.69 -19.79
CA VAL A 107 13.44 -16.05 -18.72
C VAL A 107 14.09 -17.07 -17.78
N CYS A 108 13.55 -18.29 -17.76
CA CYS A 108 14.12 -19.39 -16.99
C CYS A 108 15.38 -19.98 -17.64
N ASP A 109 15.54 -19.89 -18.95
CA ASP A 109 16.72 -20.41 -19.67
C ASP A 109 17.96 -19.53 -19.46
N VAL A 110 17.74 -18.23 -19.21
CA VAL A 110 18.78 -17.24 -18.93
C VAL A 110 19.09 -17.09 -17.44
N GLY A 111 18.58 -17.98 -16.58
CA GLY A 111 18.91 -18.03 -15.15
C GLY A 111 18.16 -17.02 -14.25
N ALA A 112 17.17 -16.28 -14.77
CA ALA A 112 16.38 -15.32 -13.99
C ALA A 112 15.03 -15.88 -13.47
N CYS A 113 14.84 -17.21 -13.52
CA CYS A 113 13.59 -17.88 -13.12
C CYS A 113 13.23 -17.63 -11.64
N ALA A 114 14.21 -17.83 -10.74
CA ALA A 114 14.00 -17.68 -9.29
C ALA A 114 13.71 -16.21 -8.92
N SER A 115 14.43 -15.28 -9.54
CA SER A 115 14.23 -13.85 -9.33
C SER A 115 12.85 -13.41 -9.81
N THR A 116 12.44 -13.80 -11.02
CA THR A 116 11.13 -13.47 -11.58
C THR A 116 9.98 -14.04 -10.74
N ARG A 117 10.09 -15.28 -10.25
CA ARG A 117 9.14 -15.86 -9.29
C ARG A 117 9.10 -15.07 -7.98
N GLY A 118 10.27 -14.68 -7.47
CA GLY A 118 10.40 -13.81 -6.30
C GLY A 118 9.66 -12.48 -6.48
N SER A 119 9.79 -11.84 -7.65
CA SER A 119 9.05 -10.61 -7.98
C SER A 119 7.55 -10.80 -7.91
N VAL A 120 7.01 -11.90 -8.43
CA VAL A 120 5.57 -12.18 -8.35
C VAL A 120 5.13 -12.30 -6.89
N VAL A 121 5.86 -13.08 -6.08
CA VAL A 121 5.53 -13.30 -4.66
C VAL A 121 5.57 -11.99 -3.87
N VAL A 122 6.65 -11.21 -3.99
CA VAL A 122 6.78 -9.93 -3.29
C VAL A 122 5.70 -8.95 -3.75
N GLY A 123 5.41 -8.89 -5.05
CA GLY A 123 4.36 -8.04 -5.58
C GLY A 123 2.95 -8.40 -5.07
N VAL A 124 2.65 -9.69 -4.87
CA VAL A 124 1.39 -10.13 -4.24
C VAL A 124 1.31 -9.69 -2.78
N PHE A 125 2.38 -9.84 -2.00
CA PHE A 125 2.39 -9.39 -0.61
C PHE A 125 2.20 -7.88 -0.49
N GLU A 126 2.84 -7.10 -1.36
CA GLU A 126 2.64 -5.66 -1.40
C GLU A 126 1.22 -5.27 -1.78
N PHE A 127 0.67 -5.92 -2.81
CA PHE A 127 -0.73 -5.72 -3.18
C PHE A 127 -1.66 -5.96 -1.99
N LEU A 128 -1.47 -7.06 -1.25
CA LEU A 128 -2.30 -7.38 -0.09
C LEU A 128 -2.16 -6.34 1.02
N LEU A 129 -0.94 -5.89 1.32
CA LEU A 129 -0.71 -4.86 2.33
C LEU A 129 -1.43 -3.55 1.96
N PHE A 130 -1.23 -3.05 0.75
CA PHE A 130 -1.87 -1.83 0.28
C PHE A 130 -3.39 -1.96 0.11
N ALA A 131 -3.89 -3.12 -0.33
CA ALA A 131 -5.32 -3.36 -0.46
C ALA A 131 -6.01 -3.38 0.92
N VAL A 132 -5.40 -4.02 1.91
CA VAL A 132 -5.93 -4.07 3.27
C VAL A 132 -5.91 -2.69 3.92
N THR A 133 -4.81 -1.93 3.79
CA THR A 133 -4.74 -0.57 4.35
C THR A 133 -5.72 0.37 3.66
N ALA A 134 -5.84 0.30 2.32
CA ALA A 134 -6.84 1.05 1.57
C ALA A 134 -8.28 0.69 1.99
N PHE A 135 -8.58 -0.59 2.22
CA PHE A 135 -9.90 -1.02 2.70
C PHE A 135 -10.20 -0.46 4.09
N PHE A 136 -9.25 -0.51 5.02
CA PHE A 136 -9.43 0.10 6.34
C PHE A 136 -9.62 1.62 6.24
N ALA A 137 -8.82 2.31 5.44
CA ALA A 137 -8.97 3.74 5.19
C ALA A 137 -10.35 4.07 4.60
N PHE A 138 -10.80 3.30 3.61
CA PHE A 138 -12.13 3.42 3.02
C PHE A 138 -13.22 3.23 4.07
N SER A 139 -13.13 2.16 4.87
CA SER A 139 -14.12 1.89 5.93
C SER A 139 -14.17 3.03 6.95
N HIS A 140 -13.03 3.61 7.33
CA HIS A 140 -13.00 4.71 8.28
C HIS A 140 -13.65 5.99 7.72
N VAL A 141 -13.43 6.30 6.44
CA VAL A 141 -14.01 7.49 5.78
C VAL A 141 -15.51 7.33 5.53
N PHE A 142 -15.95 6.19 5.01
CA PHE A 142 -17.33 6.01 4.57
C PHE A 142 -18.27 5.42 5.64
N LEU A 143 -17.75 4.61 6.58
CA LEU A 143 -18.55 4.02 7.66
C LEU A 143 -18.35 4.72 9.01
N GLY A 144 -17.30 5.55 9.17
CA GLY A 144 -17.06 6.33 10.39
C GLY A 144 -18.21 7.26 10.75
N ASP A 145 -18.82 7.92 9.74
CA ASP A 145 -19.97 8.79 9.94
C ASP A 145 -21.22 8.04 10.45
N ARG A 146 -21.38 6.76 10.08
CA ARG A 146 -22.53 5.95 10.53
C ARG A 146 -22.46 5.59 12.02
N PHE A 147 -21.26 5.55 12.61
CA PHE A 147 -21.08 5.27 14.04
C PHE A 147 -20.92 6.55 14.88
N ALA A 148 -20.37 7.62 14.33
CA ALA A 148 -20.23 8.92 15.01
C ALA A 148 -21.61 9.55 15.32
N GLY A 149 -22.56 9.48 14.38
CA GLY A 149 -23.92 10.00 14.58
C GLY A 149 -24.72 9.26 15.66
N LYS A 150 -24.41 7.99 15.93
CA LYS A 150 -25.13 7.18 16.92
C LYS A 150 -24.63 7.44 18.36
N LYS A 151 -23.35 7.77 18.54
CA LYS A 151 -22.76 8.00 19.87
C LYS A 151 -23.08 9.40 20.43
N THR A 152 -23.06 10.43 19.59
CA THR A 152 -23.45 11.79 20.01
C THR A 152 -24.93 11.87 20.37
N ASN A 153 -25.80 11.24 19.57
CA ASN A 153 -27.24 11.27 19.81
C ASN A 153 -27.63 10.56 21.12
N ASN A 154 -27.04 9.39 21.40
CA ASN A 154 -27.27 8.69 22.67
C ASN A 154 -26.78 9.49 23.90
N LYS A 155 -25.58 10.10 23.82
CA LYS A 155 -25.05 10.90 24.93
C LYS A 155 -25.90 12.14 25.21
N GLN A 156 -26.37 12.80 24.15
CA GLN A 156 -27.23 13.97 24.24
C GLN A 156 -28.66 13.61 24.71
N LEU A 157 -29.18 12.44 24.30
CA LEU A 157 -30.44 11.87 24.81
C LEU A 157 -30.34 11.49 26.29
N GLU A 158 -29.22 10.90 26.73
CA GLU A 158 -28.96 10.58 28.14
C GLU A 158 -28.84 11.84 29.00
N GLU A 159 -28.11 12.86 28.55
CA GLU A 159 -28.04 14.16 29.24
C GLU A 159 -29.42 14.81 29.32
N SER A 160 -30.17 14.92 28.21
CA SER A 160 -31.52 15.51 28.23
C SER A 160 -32.47 14.80 29.20
N ARG A 161 -32.37 13.46 29.31
CA ARG A 161 -33.17 12.66 30.26
C ARG A 161 -32.71 12.87 31.72
N SER A 162 -31.41 13.08 31.95
CA SER A 162 -30.85 13.42 33.26
C SER A 162 -31.33 14.78 33.77
N TRP A 163 -31.36 15.81 32.91
CA TRP A 163 -31.85 17.14 33.27
C TRP A 163 -33.35 17.13 33.56
N SER A 164 -34.14 16.41 32.74
CA SER A 164 -35.58 16.21 32.98
C SER A 164 -35.89 15.47 34.28
N GLY A 165 -35.00 14.59 34.77
CA GLY A 165 -35.20 13.87 36.03
C GLY A 165 -34.86 14.69 37.27
N ALA A 166 -33.97 15.69 37.14
CA ALA A 166 -33.57 16.57 38.25
C ALA A 166 -34.58 17.69 38.52
N GLU A 167 -35.47 17.99 37.57
CA GLU A 167 -36.48 19.06 37.66
C GLU A 167 -37.83 18.58 38.23
N GLN A 168 -37.92 17.30 38.59
CA GLN A 168 -39.14 16.65 39.13
C GLN A 168 -39.04 16.33 40.64
N VAL A 169 -38.02 16.83 41.32
CA VAL A 169 -37.78 16.73 42.78
C VAL A 169 -37.68 18.11 43.40
#